data_AF-A0A7W6QA96-F1
#
_entry.id   AF-A0A7W6QA96-F1
#
_cell.length_a   1.000
_cell.length_b   1.000
_cell.length_c   1.000
_cell.angle_alpha   90.00
_cell.angle_beta   90.00
_cell.angle_gamma   90.00
#
_symmetry.space_group_name_H-M   'P 1'
#
loop_
_entity.id
_entity.type
_entity.pdbx_description
1 polymer ?
#
loop_
_entity_poly.entity_id
_entity_poly.type
_entity_poly.pdbx_seq_one_letter_code
_entity_poly.pdbx_strand_id
1 'polypeptide(L)'
;MPKMKPIALGEATAQTPAANRGALPAHLPRVEEIIEPETLICSCGGGLHCIGEDVSERLDVVPAQFRVIVTRRPRYACRACTDGVAQAPAPARLIPGGLPTEATIAHVLVQNTPNTYRSIGRRRS
;
A
#
# COMPACT_ATOMS: atom_id res chain seq x y z
N MET A 1 18.53 -61.38 22.04
CA MET A 1 17.99 -60.34 22.97
C MET A 1 19.18 -59.58 23.54
N PRO A 2 19.10 -58.28 23.86
CA PRO A 2 17.88 -57.50 24.13
C PRO A 2 17.57 -56.34 23.15
N LYS A 3 16.39 -55.73 23.33
CA LYS A 3 15.94 -54.50 22.65
C LYS A 3 15.93 -53.32 23.63
N MET A 4 16.36 -52.12 23.21
CA MET A 4 16.12 -50.83 23.89
C MET A 4 15.82 -49.79 22.79
N LYS A 5 14.59 -49.32 22.57
CA LYS A 5 13.70 -48.42 23.36
C LYS A 5 14.20 -46.96 23.44
N PRO A 6 13.50 -45.98 22.84
CA PRO A 6 13.73 -44.53 23.04
C PRO A 6 12.76 -43.90 24.06
N ILE A 7 13.20 -42.90 24.84
CA ILE A 7 12.36 -42.08 25.76
C ILE A 7 12.94 -40.65 25.87
N ALA A 8 12.09 -39.62 26.12
CA ALA A 8 12.43 -38.18 26.29
C ALA A 8 12.37 -37.74 27.79
N LEU A 9 12.29 -36.47 28.26
CA LEU A 9 11.98 -35.13 27.71
C LEU A 9 12.45 -34.01 28.69
N GLY A 10 12.63 -32.76 28.24
CA GLY A 10 12.55 -31.54 29.09
C GLY A 10 13.86 -30.72 29.25
N GLU A 11 13.86 -29.43 29.62
CA GLU A 11 12.78 -28.46 29.94
C GLU A 11 13.21 -27.02 29.53
N ALA A 12 12.26 -26.07 29.42
CA ALA A 12 12.49 -24.70 28.94
C ALA A 12 12.17 -23.62 30.00
N THR A 13 13.00 -22.58 30.10
CA THR A 13 12.75 -21.42 30.97
C THR A 13 11.79 -20.41 30.33
N ALA A 14 10.83 -19.93 31.13
CA ALA A 14 9.68 -19.17 30.64
C ALA A 14 10.01 -17.74 30.21
N GLN A 15 9.56 -17.37 29.02
CA GLN A 15 9.50 -15.97 28.55
C GLN A 15 8.12 -15.39 28.88
N THR A 16 8.07 -14.12 29.30
CA THR A 16 6.82 -13.40 29.56
C THR A 16 5.96 -13.35 28.28
N PRO A 17 4.64 -13.62 28.36
CA PRO A 17 3.84 -13.81 27.16
C PRO A 17 3.75 -12.53 26.32
N ALA A 18 4.27 -12.62 25.09
CA ALA A 18 4.07 -11.59 24.08
C ALA A 18 2.56 -11.34 23.89
N ALA A 19 2.16 -10.08 23.86
CA ALA A 19 0.76 -9.72 23.63
C ALA A 19 0.34 -10.16 22.22
N ASN A 20 -0.43 -11.25 22.15
CA ASN A 20 -0.84 -11.89 20.90
C ASN A 20 -1.77 -10.95 20.10
N ARG A 21 -1.20 -10.18 19.17
CA ARG A 21 -1.94 -9.29 18.26
C ARG A 21 -2.61 -10.03 17.10
N GLY A 22 -2.40 -11.35 17.00
CA GLY A 22 -2.82 -12.19 15.87
C GLY A 22 -1.88 -12.03 14.66
N ALA A 23 -1.79 -13.07 13.84
CA ALA A 23 -1.12 -12.99 12.55
C ALA A 23 -1.97 -12.18 11.56
N LEU A 24 -1.35 -11.39 10.68
CA LEU A 24 -2.10 -10.71 9.64
C LEU A 24 -2.56 -11.71 8.57
N PRO A 25 -3.76 -11.53 7.98
CA PRO A 25 -4.27 -12.45 6.97
C PRO A 25 -3.27 -12.64 5.82
N ALA A 26 -2.91 -13.90 5.54
CA ALA A 26 -1.88 -14.25 4.55
C ALA A 26 -2.16 -13.70 3.13
N HIS A 27 -3.41 -13.37 2.81
CA HIS A 27 -3.83 -12.84 1.52
C HIS A 27 -3.61 -11.34 1.32
N LEU A 28 -3.19 -10.60 2.36
CA LEU A 28 -2.91 -9.17 2.22
C LEU A 28 -1.52 -8.95 1.60
N PRO A 29 -1.37 -7.97 0.69
CA PRO A 29 -0.09 -7.72 0.02
C PRO A 29 0.95 -7.30 1.06
N ARG A 30 2.00 -8.10 1.21
CA ARG A 30 3.19 -7.75 1.97
C ARG A 30 4.08 -6.90 1.07
N VAL A 31 4.46 -5.73 1.54
CA VAL A 31 5.56 -4.94 0.98
C VAL A 31 6.75 -5.21 1.90
N GLU A 32 7.76 -5.88 1.38
CA GLU A 32 8.97 -6.23 2.12
C GLU A 32 9.94 -5.05 2.08
N GLU A 33 10.39 -4.60 3.25
CA GLU A 33 11.39 -3.55 3.42
C GLU A 33 12.61 -4.18 4.11
N ILE A 34 13.61 -4.56 3.30
CA ILE A 34 14.86 -5.17 3.78
C ILE A 34 15.82 -4.05 4.18
N ILE A 35 16.24 -4.04 5.44
CA ILE A 35 17.18 -3.06 5.98
C ILE A 35 18.55 -3.75 6.10
N GLU A 36 19.39 -3.59 5.07
CA GLU A 36 20.75 -4.12 5.06
C GLU A 36 21.74 -3.21 5.83
N PRO A 37 22.82 -3.77 6.42
CA PRO A 37 23.90 -2.96 7.00
C PRO A 37 24.70 -2.24 5.90
N GLU A 38 25.31 -1.10 6.25
CA GLU A 38 26.03 -0.22 5.31
C GLU A 38 27.16 -0.90 4.52
N THR A 39 27.75 -1.98 5.06
CA THR A 39 28.76 -2.79 4.35
C THR A 39 28.59 -4.28 4.64
N LEU A 40 28.82 -5.11 3.62
CA LEU A 40 28.80 -6.58 3.70
C LEU A 40 30.21 -7.19 3.78
N ILE A 41 31.20 -6.42 4.25
CA ILE A 41 32.59 -6.86 4.42
C ILE A 41 32.89 -6.92 5.92
N CYS A 42 33.28 -8.10 6.39
CA CYS A 42 33.75 -8.30 7.75
C CYS A 42 35.06 -7.53 7.97
N SER A 43 35.32 -7.08 9.20
CA SER A 43 36.56 -6.36 9.56
C SER A 43 37.85 -7.15 9.28
N CYS A 44 37.77 -8.46 9.09
CA CYS A 44 38.90 -9.31 8.65
C CYS A 44 39.10 -9.36 7.12
N GLY A 45 38.29 -8.66 6.33
CA GLY A 45 38.31 -8.65 4.86
C GLY A 45 37.50 -9.76 4.19
N GLY A 46 36.92 -10.70 4.94
CA GLY A 46 35.99 -11.71 4.42
C GLY A 46 34.59 -11.15 4.16
N GLY A 47 33.82 -11.75 3.25
CA GLY A 47 32.42 -11.38 3.04
C GLY A 47 31.52 -11.80 4.20
N LEU A 48 30.61 -10.91 4.62
CA LEU A 48 29.51 -11.25 5.53
C LEU A 48 28.45 -12.05 4.76
N HIS A 49 27.77 -12.95 5.46
CA HIS A 49 26.63 -13.72 4.96
C HIS A 49 25.49 -13.65 5.97
N CYS A 50 24.24 -13.74 5.50
CA CYS A 50 23.09 -13.74 6.40
C CYS A 50 23.05 -15.04 7.23
N ILE A 51 22.89 -14.88 8.55
CA ILE A 51 22.79 -15.98 9.52
C ILE A 51 21.34 -16.14 10.02
N GLY A 52 20.57 -15.06 10.00
CA GLY A 52 19.17 -15.00 10.41
C GLY A 52 18.65 -13.57 10.38
N GLU A 53 17.33 -13.42 10.40
CA GLU A 53 16.60 -12.16 10.31
C GLU A 53 15.47 -12.12 11.35
N ASP A 54 15.05 -10.91 11.76
CA ASP A 54 13.87 -10.68 12.59
C ASP A 54 12.76 -10.08 11.72
N VAL A 55 11.57 -10.68 11.76
CA VAL A 55 10.48 -10.38 10.82
C VAL A 55 9.26 -9.87 11.57
N SER A 56 8.81 -8.66 11.25
CA SER A 56 7.61 -8.06 11.85
C SER A 56 6.59 -7.64 10.79
N GLU A 57 5.35 -8.12 10.92
CA GLU A 57 4.27 -7.78 9.99
C GLU A 57 3.44 -6.58 10.47
N ARG A 58 3.10 -5.68 9.55
CA ARG A 58 2.26 -4.49 9.81
C ARG A 58 1.24 -4.32 8.69
N LEU A 59 -0.01 -3.98 9.03
CA LEU A 59 -1.07 -3.74 8.05
C LEU A 59 -1.12 -2.26 7.68
N ASP A 60 -0.93 -1.97 6.39
CA ASP A 60 -1.12 -0.63 5.82
C ASP A 60 -2.39 -0.53 4.96
N VAL A 61 -2.88 0.68 4.76
CA VAL A 61 -4.04 0.99 3.92
C VAL A 61 -3.69 2.11 2.96
N VAL A 62 -3.67 1.81 1.66
CA VAL A 62 -3.48 2.81 0.61
C VAL A 62 -4.85 3.32 0.12
N PRO A 63 -5.31 4.51 0.55
CA PRO A 63 -6.55 5.10 0.01
C PRO A 63 -6.35 5.58 -1.42
N ALA A 64 -7.46 5.93 -2.09
CA ALA A 64 -7.39 6.60 -3.39
C ALA A 64 -6.67 7.94 -3.26
N GLN A 65 -5.58 8.10 -4.02
CA GLN A 65 -4.78 9.31 -4.02
C GLN A 65 -5.42 10.37 -4.93
N PHE A 66 -6.01 11.40 -4.34
CA PHE A 66 -6.52 12.55 -5.09
C PHE A 66 -5.35 13.41 -5.62
N ARG A 67 -5.38 13.74 -6.90
CA ARG A 67 -4.40 14.63 -7.55
C ARG A 67 -5.10 15.83 -8.19
N VAL A 68 -4.47 17.00 -8.13
CA VAL A 68 -4.97 18.23 -8.78
C VAL A 68 -4.47 18.28 -10.24
N ILE A 69 -5.39 18.44 -11.19
CA ILE A 69 -5.06 18.60 -12.62
C ILE A 69 -5.10 20.10 -12.96
N VAL A 70 -3.93 20.69 -13.21
CA VAL A 70 -3.79 22.12 -13.54
C VAL A 70 -3.71 22.33 -15.05
N THR A 71 -4.83 22.64 -15.70
CA THR A 71 -4.84 22.98 -17.14
C THR A 71 -4.39 24.42 -17.37
N ARG A 72 -3.17 24.63 -17.86
CA ARG A 72 -2.69 25.95 -18.33
C ARG A 72 -3.08 26.15 -19.80
N ARG A 73 -3.71 27.29 -20.12
CA ARG A 73 -4.06 27.72 -21.49
C ARG A 73 -3.43 29.07 -21.80
N PRO A 74 -2.11 29.14 -22.13
CA PRO A 74 -1.44 30.39 -22.46
C PRO A 74 -2.08 31.05 -23.69
N ARG A 75 -2.02 32.39 -23.71
CA ARG A 75 -2.33 33.20 -24.89
C ARG A 75 -1.03 33.57 -25.57
N TYR A 76 -0.96 33.40 -26.89
CA TYR A 76 0.16 33.83 -27.70
C TYR A 76 -0.28 34.98 -28.61
N ALA A 77 0.59 35.97 -28.82
CA ALA A 77 0.35 37.08 -29.71
C ALA A 77 1.52 37.22 -30.69
N CYS A 78 1.23 37.47 -31.98
CA CYS A 78 2.28 37.72 -32.95
C CYS A 78 2.89 39.11 -32.74
N ARG A 79 4.20 39.17 -32.44
CA ARG A 79 4.93 40.44 -32.23
C ARG A 79 5.11 41.27 -33.51
N ALA A 80 4.96 40.67 -34.69
CA ALA A 80 5.20 41.34 -35.97
C ALA A 80 3.96 42.06 -36.54
N CYS A 81 2.75 41.53 -36.30
CA CYS A 81 1.50 42.15 -36.75
C CYS A 81 0.59 42.64 -35.61
N THR A 82 0.82 42.24 -34.36
CA THR A 82 0.08 42.67 -33.15
C THR A 82 -1.40 42.23 -33.07
N ASP A 83 -2.09 42.05 -34.19
CA ASP A 83 -3.53 41.75 -34.25
C ASP A 83 -3.89 40.28 -33.96
N GLY A 84 -2.95 39.36 -34.14
CA GLY A 84 -3.19 37.91 -33.98
C GLY A 84 -2.95 37.40 -32.56
N VAL A 85 -4.01 37.35 -31.73
CA VAL A 85 -3.99 36.64 -30.44
C VAL A 85 -4.61 35.25 -30.56
N ALA A 86 -3.81 34.21 -30.32
CA ALA A 86 -4.22 32.81 -30.35
C ALA A 86 -4.28 32.19 -28.95
N GLN A 87 -5.35 31.43 -28.68
CA GLN A 87 -5.50 30.61 -27.47
C GLN A 87 -6.23 29.32 -27.83
N ALA A 88 -5.64 28.16 -27.54
CA ALA A 88 -6.34 26.87 -27.69
C ALA A 88 -7.63 26.86 -26.86
N PRO A 89 -8.76 26.29 -27.33
CA PRO A 89 -10.05 26.32 -26.63
C PRO A 89 -10.00 25.59 -25.27
N ALA A 90 -11.04 25.80 -24.44
CA ALA A 90 -11.14 25.10 -23.17
C ALA A 90 -11.51 23.63 -23.41
N PRO A 91 -10.88 22.64 -22.74
CA PRO A 91 -11.42 21.29 -22.73
C PRO A 91 -12.81 21.32 -22.07
N ALA A 92 -13.77 20.62 -22.68
CA ALA A 92 -15.08 20.42 -22.09
C ALA A 92 -14.96 19.67 -20.75
N ARG A 93 -15.88 19.95 -19.82
CA ARG A 93 -16.00 19.28 -18.52
C ARG A 93 -17.44 18.89 -18.30
N LEU A 94 -17.68 17.79 -17.60
CA LEU A 94 -19.04 17.31 -17.29
C LEU A 94 -19.84 18.35 -16.49
N ILE A 95 -19.19 19.04 -15.54
CA ILE A 95 -19.75 20.15 -14.78
C ILE A 95 -18.98 21.44 -15.13
N PRO A 96 -19.59 22.40 -15.85
CA PRO A 96 -18.95 23.68 -16.16
C PRO A 96 -18.55 24.42 -14.87
N GLY A 97 -17.29 24.84 -14.79
CA GLY A 97 -16.74 25.49 -13.59
C GLY A 97 -16.53 24.55 -12.37
N GLY A 98 -16.90 23.27 -12.47
CA GLY A 98 -16.71 22.30 -11.40
C GLY A 98 -15.24 22.09 -11.04
N LEU A 99 -14.98 22.00 -9.74
CA LEU A 99 -13.72 21.52 -9.16
C LEU A 99 -13.53 20.00 -9.27
N PRO A 100 -14.53 19.13 -8.96
CA PRO A 100 -14.32 17.69 -9.03
C PRO A 100 -14.21 17.25 -10.49
N THR A 101 -13.21 16.43 -10.79
CA THR A 101 -13.10 15.76 -12.08
C THR A 101 -14.13 14.64 -12.19
N GLU A 102 -14.40 14.18 -13.41
CA GLU A 102 -15.24 13.03 -13.71
C GLU A 102 -14.79 11.79 -12.90
N ALA A 103 -13.48 11.60 -12.74
CA ALA A 103 -12.89 10.54 -11.91
C ALA A 103 -13.17 10.73 -10.40
N THR A 104 -13.14 11.97 -9.91
CA THR A 104 -13.47 12.30 -8.51
C THR A 104 -14.94 12.03 -8.21
N ILE A 105 -15.84 12.39 -9.13
CA ILE A 105 -17.29 12.16 -9.00
C ILE A 105 -17.57 10.65 -8.97
N ALA A 106 -17.00 9.90 -9.92
CA ALA A 106 -17.14 8.44 -9.97
C ALA A 106 -16.65 7.76 -8.68
N HIS A 107 -15.54 8.22 -8.11
CA HIS A 107 -15.00 7.69 -6.87
C HIS A 107 -15.92 7.89 -5.66
N VAL A 108 -16.46 9.10 -5.47
CA VAL A 108 -17.38 9.41 -4.37
C VAL A 108 -18.69 8.62 -4.48
N LEU A 109 -19.22 8.45 -5.70
CA LEU A 109 -20.41 7.63 -5.93
C LEU A 109 -20.19 6.18 -5.50
N VAL A 110 -19.07 5.56 -5.89
CA VAL A 110 -18.73 4.17 -5.54
C VAL A 110 -18.49 3.99 -4.03
N GLN A 111 -17.90 4.97 -3.35
CA GLN A 111 -17.69 4.89 -1.90
C GLN A 111 -18.98 5.04 -1.08
N ASN A 112 -19.94 5.84 -1.56
CA ASN A 112 -21.14 6.19 -0.81
C ASN A 112 -22.37 5.32 -1.14
N THR A 113 -22.30 4.42 -2.14
CA THR A 113 -23.34 3.41 -2.34
C THR A 113 -23.36 2.42 -1.16
N PRO A 114 -24.47 2.28 -0.42
CA PRO A 114 -24.53 1.37 0.73
C PRO A 114 -24.37 -0.08 0.26
N ASN A 115 -23.37 -0.77 0.81
CA ASN A 115 -23.11 -2.17 0.49
C ASN A 115 -24.19 -3.07 1.12
N THR A 116 -25.24 -3.36 0.35
CA THR A 116 -26.45 -4.08 0.80
C THR A 116 -26.24 -5.57 1.08
N TYR A 117 -25.05 -6.14 0.85
CA TYR A 117 -24.77 -7.57 0.97
C TYR A 117 -24.64 -8.11 2.42
N ARG A 118 -24.84 -7.29 3.46
CA ARG A 118 -24.53 -7.66 4.86
C ARG A 118 -25.57 -8.56 5.57
N SER A 119 -26.67 -8.97 4.92
CA SER A 119 -27.82 -9.62 5.61
C SER A 119 -28.10 -11.09 5.29
N ILE A 120 -27.44 -11.71 4.30
CA ILE A 120 -27.77 -13.09 3.85
C ILE A 120 -27.28 -14.17 4.84
N GLY A 121 -26.42 -13.85 5.81
CA GLY A 121 -25.66 -14.81 6.63
C GLY A 121 -26.25 -15.27 7.98
N ARG A 122 -27.47 -14.87 8.39
CA ARG A 122 -28.05 -15.29 9.70
C ARG A 122 -29.41 -16.01 9.58
N ARG A 123 -29.39 -17.26 9.09
CA ARG A 123 -30.28 -18.35 9.55
C ARG A 123 -29.57 -19.70 9.48
N ARG A 124 -29.30 -20.29 10.64
CA ARG A 124 -29.17 -21.75 10.88
C ARG A 124 -29.75 -22.05 12.26
N SER A 125 -30.32 -23.25 12.38
CA SER A 125 -31.08 -23.81 13.53
C SER A 125 -32.20 -22.92 14.04
#